data_AF-A0A963H8W0-F1
#
_entry.id   AF-A0A963H8W0-F1
#
_cell.length_a   1.000
_cell.length_b   1.000
_cell.length_c   1.000
_cell.angle_alpha   90.00
_cell.angle_beta   90.00
_cell.angle_gamma   90.00
#
_symmetry.space_group_name_H-M   'P 1'
#
loop_
_entity.id
_entity.type
_entity.pdbx_description
1 polymer ?
#
loop_
_entity_poly.entity_id
_entity_poly.type
_entity_poly.pdbx_seq_one_letter_code
_entity_poly.pdbx_strand_id
1 'polypeptide(L)'
;MELYKREKINPLGGCLPIAVQIPVFIALYWALLGAVEIRDAPWILWITDLSAADPYYVLPVVMVLTMLIQTRLNPTPPDPIQAKVMMMMPFIFGAMFFFFPAGLVLYWVVNNTLSIAQQWQITRMIEGGGKAANDAKA
;
A
#
# COMPACT_ATOMS: atom_id res chain seq x y z
N MET A 1 26.02 8.86 11.98
CA MET A 1 25.48 9.84 11.01
C MET A 1 26.42 10.13 9.85
N GLU A 2 27.76 10.05 10.01
CA GLU A 2 28.69 10.22 8.88
C GLU A 2 28.54 9.15 7.80
N LEU A 3 28.31 7.89 8.17
CA LEU A 3 28.06 6.80 7.21
C LEU A 3 26.82 7.07 6.32
N TYR A 4 25.70 7.49 6.91
CA TYR A 4 24.48 7.86 6.16
C TYR A 4 24.65 9.09 5.27
N LYS A 5 25.48 10.05 5.70
CA LYS A 5 25.84 11.21 4.87
C LYS A 5 26.77 10.85 3.71
N ARG A 6 27.68 9.89 3.90
CA ARG A 6 28.58 9.38 2.85
C ARG A 6 27.82 8.56 1.80
N GLU A 7 26.94 7.67 2.24
CA GLU A 7 26.14 6.79 1.37
C GLU A 7 24.83 7.43 0.89
N LYS A 8 24.51 8.66 1.32
CA LYS A 8 23.24 9.38 1.04
C LYS A 8 21.98 8.57 1.36
N ILE A 9 22.00 7.76 2.42
CA ILE A 9 20.86 6.92 2.83
C ILE A 9 20.04 7.67 3.88
N ASN A 10 18.72 7.79 3.65
CA ASN A 10 17.80 8.37 4.63
C ASN A 10 17.18 7.28 5.52
N PRO A 11 17.48 7.23 6.84
CA PRO A 11 16.91 6.24 7.75
C PRO A 11 15.38 6.35 7.88
N LEU A 12 14.81 7.52 7.59
CA LEU A 12 13.36 7.78 7.57
C LEU A 12 12.72 7.60 6.19
N GLY A 13 13.48 7.15 5.18
CA GLY A 13 12.97 6.95 3.83
C GLY A 13 11.76 6.00 3.77
N GLY A 14 11.65 5.06 4.72
CA GLY A 14 10.51 4.14 4.81
C GLY A 14 9.23 4.75 5.39
N CYS A 15 9.31 5.78 6.25
CA CYS A 15 8.13 6.41 6.85
C CYS A 15 7.70 7.70 6.12
N LEU A 16 8.56 8.25 5.27
CA LEU A 16 8.25 9.42 4.44
C LEU A 16 6.99 9.23 3.55
N PRO A 17 6.78 8.07 2.90
CA PRO A 17 5.55 7.82 2.13
C PRO A 17 4.31 7.83 3.02
N ILE A 18 4.41 7.28 4.23
CA ILE A 18 3.29 7.24 5.20
C ILE A 18 2.91 8.66 5.62
N ALA A 19 3.90 9.53 5.88
CA ALA A 19 3.67 10.91 6.27
C ALA A 19 2.90 11.69 5.19
N VAL A 20 3.17 11.45 3.92
CA VAL A 20 2.45 12.06 2.79
C VAL A 20 1.09 11.39 2.55
N GLN A 21 0.97 10.09 2.84
CA GLN A 21 -0.27 9.33 2.66
C GLN A 21 -1.35 9.70 3.68
N ILE A 22 -0.97 10.01 4.94
CA ILE A 22 -1.93 10.31 6.02
C ILE A 22 -2.87 11.48 5.65
N PRO A 23 -2.39 12.64 5.17
CA PRO A 23 -3.27 13.73 4.72
C PRO A 23 -4.25 13.33 3.62
N VAL A 24 -3.78 12.54 2.64
CA VAL A 24 -4.61 12.06 1.52
C VAL A 24 -5.72 11.14 2.05
N PHE A 25 -5.37 10.24 2.96
CA PHE A 25 -6.33 9.35 3.61
C PHE A 25 -7.41 10.11 4.38
N ILE A 26 -7.01 11.11 5.18
CA ILE A 26 -7.95 11.94 5.96
C ILE A 26 -8.87 12.71 5.02
N ALA A 27 -8.32 13.33 3.97
CA ALA A 27 -9.12 14.07 2.99
C ALA A 27 -10.15 13.17 2.31
N LEU A 28 -9.74 11.97 1.90
CA LEU A 28 -10.64 11.01 1.25
C LEU A 28 -11.71 10.49 2.20
N TYR A 29 -11.36 10.21 3.47
CA TYR A 29 -12.31 9.78 4.48
C TYR A 29 -13.42 10.82 4.69
N TRP A 30 -13.05 12.10 4.86
CA TRP A 30 -14.02 13.18 5.01
C TRP A 30 -14.81 13.45 3.73
N ALA A 31 -14.18 13.32 2.55
CA ALA A 31 -14.87 13.48 1.28
C ALA A 31 -15.94 12.40 1.08
N LEU A 32 -15.63 11.13 1.39
CA LEU A 32 -16.58 10.02 1.29
C LEU A 32 -17.72 10.14 2.30
N LEU A 33 -17.46 10.64 3.51
CA LEU A 33 -18.50 10.88 4.51
C LEU A 33 -19.35 12.13 4.24
N GLY A 34 -18.77 13.13 3.58
CA GLY A 34 -19.45 14.39 3.24
C GLY A 34 -20.27 14.32 1.94
N ALA A 35 -19.94 13.38 1.04
CA ALA A 35 -20.68 13.17 -0.20
C ALA A 35 -21.99 12.44 0.07
N VAL A 36 -23.11 13.14 -0.09
CA VAL A 36 -24.46 12.57 0.10
C VAL A 36 -24.74 11.49 -0.93
N GLU A 37 -24.12 11.58 -2.11
CA GLU A 37 -24.28 10.67 -3.24
C GLU A 37 -23.63 9.29 -3.01
N ILE A 38 -22.70 9.19 -2.05
CA ILE A 38 -22.01 7.93 -1.71
C ILE A 38 -22.82 7.09 -0.71
N ARG A 39 -23.81 7.71 -0.05
CA ARG A 39 -24.70 7.03 0.88
C ARG A 39 -25.60 6.06 0.13
N ASP A 40 -25.59 4.80 0.53
CA ASP A 40 -26.32 3.72 -0.14
C ASP A 40 -25.92 3.54 -1.63
N ALA A 41 -24.70 3.99 -2.00
CA ALA A 41 -24.21 3.84 -3.36
C ALA A 41 -23.76 2.37 -3.60
N PRO A 42 -24.44 1.62 -4.47
CA PRO A 42 -24.02 0.27 -4.80
C PRO A 42 -22.78 0.30 -5.71
N TRP A 43 -21.90 -0.69 -5.56
CA TRP A 43 -20.74 -0.85 -6.42
C TRP A 43 -20.88 -2.09 -7.31
N ILE A 44 -20.38 -3.24 -6.85
CA ILE A 44 -20.46 -4.50 -7.59
C ILE A 44 -20.63 -5.68 -6.61
N LEU A 45 -21.26 -6.74 -7.11
CA LEU A 45 -21.45 -8.00 -6.40
C LEU A 45 -22.22 -7.81 -5.08
N TRP A 46 -21.54 -7.89 -3.93
CA TRP A 46 -22.13 -7.82 -2.59
C TRP A 46 -22.08 -6.45 -1.95
N ILE A 47 -21.36 -5.48 -2.55
CA ILE A 47 -21.23 -4.13 -2.01
C ILE A 47 -22.45 -3.30 -2.43
N THR A 48 -23.38 -3.14 -1.49
CA THR A 48 -24.62 -2.38 -1.69
C THR A 48 -24.54 -0.94 -1.17
N ASP A 49 -23.57 -0.63 -0.31
CA ASP A 49 -23.34 0.71 0.23
C ASP A 49 -21.83 0.94 0.42
N LEU A 50 -21.29 1.95 -0.26
CA LEU A 50 -19.87 2.35 -0.15
C LEU A 50 -19.56 3.18 1.10
N SER A 51 -20.59 3.79 1.72
CA SER A 51 -20.45 4.62 2.92
C SER A 51 -20.44 3.80 4.22
N ALA A 52 -20.99 2.59 4.20
CA ALA A 52 -20.97 1.63 5.31
C ALA A 52 -19.80 0.65 5.20
N ALA A 53 -19.52 -0.09 6.28
CA ALA A 53 -18.54 -1.16 6.28
C ALA A 53 -18.99 -2.34 5.39
N ASP A 54 -18.05 -3.08 4.83
CA ASP A 54 -18.35 -4.27 4.00
C ASP A 54 -19.06 -5.34 4.84
N PRO A 55 -20.31 -5.73 4.51
CA PRO A 55 -21.10 -6.68 5.30
C PRO A 55 -20.46 -8.07 5.41
N TYR A 56 -19.61 -8.45 4.46
CA TYR A 56 -18.93 -9.75 4.44
C TYR A 56 -17.43 -9.65 4.73
N TYR A 57 -16.92 -8.44 4.95
CA TYR A 57 -15.50 -8.16 5.21
C TYR A 57 -14.52 -8.76 4.17
N VAL A 58 -14.98 -8.95 2.94
CA VAL A 58 -14.15 -9.49 1.86
C VAL A 58 -13.11 -8.47 1.44
N LEU A 59 -13.49 -7.18 1.33
CA LEU A 59 -12.57 -6.10 0.95
C LEU A 59 -11.40 -5.93 1.94
N PRO A 60 -11.61 -5.88 3.27
CA PRO A 60 -10.50 -5.87 4.24
C PRO A 60 -9.55 -7.05 4.11
N VAL A 61 -10.07 -8.27 3.87
CA VAL A 61 -9.21 -9.46 3.67
C VAL A 61 -8.37 -9.32 2.41
N VAL A 62 -8.97 -8.89 1.29
CA VAL A 62 -8.26 -8.62 0.04
C VAL A 62 -7.23 -7.51 0.22
N MET A 63 -7.55 -6.46 0.98
CA MET A 63 -6.61 -5.40 1.33
C MET A 63 -5.38 -5.95 2.06
N VAL A 64 -5.56 -6.79 3.08
CA VAL A 64 -4.44 -7.41 3.80
C VAL A 64 -3.59 -8.28 2.87
N LEU A 65 -4.23 -9.08 2.02
CA LEU A 65 -3.52 -9.91 1.04
C LEU A 65 -2.70 -9.06 0.06
N THR A 66 -3.28 -8.00 -0.50
CA THR A 66 -2.56 -7.09 -1.41
C THR A 66 -1.41 -6.38 -0.70
N MET A 67 -1.60 -5.93 0.55
CA MET A 67 -0.50 -5.36 1.34
C MET A 67 0.64 -6.37 1.54
N LEU A 68 0.32 -7.62 1.89
CA LEU A 68 1.34 -8.66 2.08
C LEU A 68 2.12 -8.95 0.79
N ILE A 69 1.45 -8.92 -0.37
CA ILE A 69 2.11 -9.06 -1.67
C ILE A 69 3.03 -7.88 -1.94
N GLN A 70 2.54 -6.65 -1.71
CA GLN A 70 3.31 -5.43 -1.89
C GLN A 70 4.54 -5.38 -0.98
N THR A 71 4.41 -5.75 0.31
CA THR A 71 5.53 -5.81 1.26
C THR A 71 6.59 -6.83 0.83
N ARG A 72 6.20 -7.93 0.16
CA ARG A 72 7.15 -8.91 -0.38
C ARG A 72 7.85 -8.47 -1.67
N LEU A 73 7.20 -7.62 -2.47
CA LEU A 73 7.81 -7.04 -3.68
C LEU A 73 8.77 -5.88 -3.37
N ASN A 74 8.57 -5.23 -2.23
CA ASN A 74 9.43 -4.15 -1.78
C ASN A 74 10.74 -4.69 -1.18
N PRO A 75 11.89 -4.04 -1.45
CA PRO A 75 13.16 -4.46 -0.89
C PRO A 75 13.15 -4.39 0.63
N THR A 76 13.62 -5.45 1.29
CA THR A 76 13.65 -5.52 2.76
C THR A 76 14.64 -4.50 3.33
N PRO A 77 14.27 -3.76 4.40
CA PRO A 77 15.20 -2.86 5.06
C PRO A 77 16.43 -3.60 5.60
N PRO A 78 17.61 -2.96 5.64
CA PRO A 78 18.83 -3.56 6.14
C PRO A 78 18.81 -3.84 7.66
N ASP A 79 17.91 -3.21 8.42
CA ASP A 79 17.75 -3.42 9.87
C ASP A 79 16.70 -4.51 10.19
N PRO A 80 17.05 -5.58 10.93
CA PRO A 80 16.14 -6.66 11.28
C PRO A 80 14.93 -6.23 12.14
N ILE A 81 15.03 -5.15 12.92
CA ILE A 81 13.90 -4.64 13.71
C ILE A 81 12.89 -3.97 12.78
N GLN A 82 13.36 -3.15 11.83
CA GLN A 82 12.49 -2.45 10.88
C GLN A 82 11.76 -3.43 9.95
N ALA A 83 12.45 -4.49 9.51
CA ALA A 83 11.85 -5.54 8.69
C ALA A 83 10.67 -6.23 9.42
N LYS A 84 10.83 -6.58 10.69
CA LYS A 84 9.75 -7.19 11.49
C LYS A 84 8.55 -6.27 11.64
N VAL A 85 8.78 -4.97 11.87
CA VAL A 85 7.70 -3.97 11.95
C VAL A 85 6.97 -3.87 10.61
N MET A 86 7.68 -3.79 9.49
CA MET A 86 7.07 -3.73 8.15
C MET A 86 6.23 -4.97 7.81
N MET A 87 6.62 -6.15 8.32
CA MET A 87 5.83 -7.38 8.14
C MET A 87 4.58 -7.41 9.03
N MET A 88 4.58 -6.70 10.17
CA MET A 88 3.44 -6.63 11.08
C MET A 88 2.42 -5.55 10.67
N MET A 89 2.87 -4.49 10.00
CA MET A 89 2.03 -3.36 9.57
C MET A 89 0.77 -3.76 8.78
N PRO A 90 0.82 -4.69 7.80
CA PRO A 90 -0.38 -5.14 7.08
C PRO A 90 -1.48 -5.68 7.98
N PHE A 91 -1.13 -6.34 9.08
CA PHE A 91 -2.11 -6.90 10.01
C PHE A 91 -2.72 -5.83 10.91
N ILE A 92 -1.93 -4.84 11.34
CA ILE A 92 -2.41 -3.71 12.14
C ILE A 92 -3.38 -2.87 11.32
N PHE A 93 -2.97 -2.46 10.11
CA PHE A 93 -3.83 -1.70 9.20
C PHE A 93 -5.02 -2.53 8.75
N GLY A 94 -4.81 -3.83 8.49
CA GLY A 94 -5.87 -4.78 8.20
C GLY A 94 -6.97 -4.75 9.25
N ALA A 95 -6.63 -5.01 10.51
CA ALA A 95 -7.57 -5.01 11.64
C ALA A 95 -8.26 -3.66 11.84
N MET A 96 -7.55 -2.54 11.67
CA MET A 96 -8.14 -1.20 11.78
C MET A 96 -9.20 -0.96 10.70
N PHE A 97 -8.95 -1.38 9.46
CA PHE A 97 -9.83 -1.15 8.31
C PHE A 97 -11.10 -2.01 8.30
N PHE A 98 -11.24 -2.99 9.20
CA PHE A 98 -12.51 -3.70 9.40
C PHE A 98 -13.66 -2.78 9.82
N PHE A 99 -13.35 -1.65 10.45
CA PHE A 99 -14.36 -0.71 10.96
C PHE A 99 -14.59 0.49 10.03
N PHE A 100 -13.90 0.56 8.89
CA PHE A 100 -13.99 1.69 7.97
C PHE A 100 -14.98 1.45 6.82
N PRO A 101 -15.49 2.54 6.20
CA PRO A 101 -16.36 2.44 5.02
C PRO A 101 -15.73 1.63 3.88
N ALA A 102 -16.54 0.79 3.22
CA ALA A 102 -16.13 -0.06 2.12
C ALA A 102 -15.51 0.74 0.97
N GLY A 103 -15.98 1.96 0.69
CA GLY A 103 -15.39 2.84 -0.32
C GLY A 103 -13.94 3.23 -0.03
N LEU A 104 -13.60 3.44 1.25
CA LEU A 104 -12.24 3.75 1.65
C LEU A 104 -11.32 2.52 1.56
N VAL A 105 -11.83 1.36 1.97
CA VAL A 105 -11.11 0.09 1.83
C VAL A 105 -10.87 -0.24 0.35
N LEU A 106 -11.89 -0.03 -0.49
CA LEU A 106 -11.82 -0.24 -1.93
C LEU A 106 -10.75 0.65 -2.58
N TYR A 107 -10.71 1.94 -2.24
CA TYR A 107 -9.64 2.84 -2.68
C TYR A 107 -8.27 2.25 -2.35
N TRP A 108 -8.09 1.70 -1.14
CA TRP A 108 -6.83 1.12 -0.73
C TRP A 108 -6.46 -0.11 -1.57
N VAL A 109 -7.42 -1.03 -1.78
CA VAL A 109 -7.22 -2.22 -2.61
C VAL A 109 -6.79 -1.85 -4.02
N VAL A 110 -7.44 -0.87 -4.63
CA VAL A 110 -7.12 -0.40 -5.99
C VAL A 110 -5.71 0.20 -6.03
N ASN A 111 -5.36 1.07 -5.07
CA ASN A 111 -4.02 1.68 -5.03
C ASN A 111 -2.92 0.65 -4.80
N ASN A 112 -3.11 -0.31 -3.89
CA ASN A 112 -2.14 -1.39 -3.68
C ASN A 112 -1.95 -2.20 -4.95
N THR A 113 -3.04 -2.53 -5.65
CA THR A 113 -3.00 -3.32 -6.88
C THR A 113 -2.22 -2.59 -7.98
N LEU A 114 -2.50 -1.30 -8.19
CA LEU A 114 -1.74 -0.46 -9.13
C LEU A 114 -0.26 -0.35 -8.73
N SER A 115 0.02 -0.16 -7.44
CA SER A 115 1.39 -0.08 -6.92
C SER A 115 2.15 -1.39 -7.12
N ILE A 116 1.50 -2.54 -6.93
CA ILE A 116 2.07 -3.86 -7.19
C ILE A 116 2.40 -4.01 -8.67
N ALA A 117 1.48 -3.64 -9.56
CA ALA A 117 1.70 -3.71 -11.00
C ALA A 117 2.86 -2.81 -11.44
N GLN A 118 2.91 -1.58 -10.92
CA GLN A 118 4.00 -0.64 -11.15
C GLN A 118 5.34 -1.20 -10.64
N GLN A 119 5.38 -1.67 -9.39
CA GLN A 119 6.59 -2.20 -8.77
C GLN A 119 7.10 -3.43 -9.52
N TRP A 120 6.20 -4.32 -9.95
CA TRP A 120 6.55 -5.48 -10.75
C TRP A 120 7.18 -5.10 -12.10
N GLN A 121 6.60 -4.10 -12.79
CA GLN A 121 7.18 -3.57 -14.03
C GLN A 121 8.56 -2.95 -13.80
N ILE A 122 8.74 -2.16 -12.75
CA ILE A 122 10.01 -1.53 -12.40
C ILE A 122 11.07 -2.59 -12.11
N THR A 123 10.77 -3.59 -11.28
CA THR A 123 11.71 -4.67 -10.96
C THR A 123 12.16 -5.40 -12.24
N ARG A 124 11.21 -5.72 -13.13
CA ARG A 124 11.51 -6.37 -14.41
C ARG A 124 12.37 -5.50 -15.34
N MET A 125 12.15 -4.18 -15.38
CA MET A 125 12.99 -3.25 -16.13
C MET A 125 14.42 -3.17 -15.59
N ILE A 126 14.58 -3.18 -14.25
CA ILE A 126 15.89 -3.16 -13.59
C ILE A 126 16.65 -4.47 -13.86
N GLU A 127 16.00 -5.62 -13.72
CA GLU A 127 16.60 -6.94 -14.02
C GLU A 127 17.02 -7.06 -15.49
N GLY A 128 16.17 -6.62 -16.41
CA GLY A 128 16.47 -6.60 -17.84
C GLY A 128 17.66 -5.69 -18.18
N GLY A 129 17.73 -4.50 -17.57
CA GLY A 129 18.86 -3.58 -17.70
C GLY A 129 20.16 -4.12 -17.10
N GLY A 130 20.08 -4.79 -15.94
CA GLY A 130 21.22 -5.43 -15.29
C GLY A 130 21.81 -6.58 -16.11
N LYS A 131 20.95 -7.36 -16.77
CA LYS A 131 21.38 -8.44 -17.66
C LYS A 131 22.07 -7.90 -18.92
N ALA A 132 21.48 -6.89 -19.56
CA ALA A 132 22.09 -6.22 -20.72
C ALA A 132 23.43 -5.55 -20.39
N ALA A 133 23.59 -4.98 -19.18
CA ALA A 133 24.84 -4.37 -18.73
C ALA A 133 25.95 -5.40 -18.42
N ASN A 134 25.59 -6.60 -17.95
CA ASN A 134 26.55 -7.69 -17.75
C ASN A 134 26.97 -8.34 -19.07
N ASP A 135 26.03 -8.53 -20.00
CA ASP A 135 26.33 -9.08 -21.33
C ASP A 135 27.21 -8.13 -22.16
N ALA A 136 27.14 -6.81 -21.95
CA ALA A 136 28.01 -5.83 -22.59
C ALA A 136 29.44 -5.76 -21.99
N LYS A 137 29.68 -6.40 -20.84
CA LYS A 137 30.99 -6.45 -20.18
C LYS A 137 31.72 -7.79 -20.38
N ALA A 138 31.04 -8.80 -20.93
CA ALA A 138 31.60 -10.08 -21.32
C ALA A 138 32.11 -10.04 -22.76
#